data_AF-A0AAW5BN98-F1
#
_entry.id   AF-A0AAW5BN98-F1
#
_cell.length_a   1.000
_cell.length_b   1.000
_cell.length_c   1.000
_cell.angle_alpha   90.00
_cell.angle_beta   90.00
_cell.angle_gamma   90.00
#
_symmetry.space_group_name_H-M   'P 1'
#
loop_
_entity.id
_entity.type
_entity.pdbx_description
1 polymer ?
#
loop_
_entity_poly.entity_id
_entity_poly.type
_entity_poly.pdbx_seq_one_letter_code
_entity_poly.pdbx_strand_id
1 'polypeptide(L)'
;MLVRKYPNLIAGYNTMTAEQKKNVDVKGLSNFMRRSLCVIAVLMIVSYFVMVARSVNEKAVSVVSTMLIPIIGSIYMVVKAQRYDRNGK
;
A
#
# COMPACT_ATOMS: atom_id res chain seq x y z
N MET A 1 -8.40 12.39 -0.14
CA MET A 1 -7.04 11.88 -0.42
C MET A 1 -6.62 12.34 -1.80
N LEU A 2 -5.39 12.83 -1.90
CA LEU A 2 -4.86 13.58 -3.05
C LEU A 2 -5.18 12.94 -4.41
N VAL A 3 -4.90 11.65 -4.59
CA VAL A 3 -5.15 10.91 -5.85
C VAL A 3 -6.61 10.80 -6.25
N ARG A 4 -7.55 10.94 -5.30
CA ARG A 4 -8.98 11.00 -5.61
C ARG A 4 -9.39 12.36 -6.19
N LYS A 5 -8.71 13.44 -5.78
CA LYS A 5 -8.93 14.80 -6.30
C LYS A 5 -8.12 15.03 -7.58
N TYR A 6 -6.95 14.41 -7.69
CA TYR A 6 -6.00 14.53 -8.79
C TYR A 6 -5.54 13.13 -9.24
N PRO A 7 -6.36 12.39 -10.01
CA PRO A 7 -6.05 11.02 -10.43
C PRO A 7 -4.83 10.93 -11.36
N ASN A 8 -4.45 12.04 -12.00
CA ASN A 8 -3.23 12.19 -12.78
C ASN A 8 -1.93 11.92 -12.01
N LEU A 9 -2.00 11.81 -10.67
CA LEU A 9 -0.88 11.40 -9.82
C LEU A 9 -0.72 9.88 -9.69
N ILE A 10 -1.69 9.09 -10.19
CA ILE A 10 -1.58 7.64 -10.28
C ILE A 10 -0.61 7.32 -11.43
N ALA A 11 0.42 6.54 -11.14
CA ALA A 11 1.39 6.13 -12.16
C ALA A 11 0.69 5.42 -13.33
N GLY A 12 1.04 5.80 -14.56
CA GLY A 12 0.40 5.28 -15.78
C GLY A 12 -0.97 5.89 -16.12
N TYR A 13 -1.62 6.61 -15.21
CA TYR A 13 -2.94 7.20 -15.48
C TYR A 13 -2.87 8.29 -16.55
N ASN A 14 -1.83 9.13 -16.56
CA ASN A 14 -1.73 10.21 -17.55
C ASN A 14 -1.56 9.71 -18.98
N THR A 15 -0.91 8.57 -19.17
CA THR A 15 -0.66 7.95 -20.47
C THR A 15 -1.84 7.12 -20.99
N MET A 16 -2.87 6.89 -20.18
CA MET A 16 -4.08 6.19 -20.59
C MET A 16 -4.96 7.03 -21.51
N THR A 17 -5.66 6.35 -22.42
CA THR A 17 -6.72 6.96 -23.23
C THR A 17 -7.89 7.43 -22.34
N ALA A 18 -8.75 8.31 -22.87
CA ALA A 18 -9.91 8.79 -22.13
C ALA A 18 -10.88 7.67 -21.74
N GLU A 19 -10.98 6.61 -22.55
CA GLU A 19 -11.81 5.44 -22.27
C GLU A 19 -11.21 4.58 -21.14
N GLN A 20 -9.91 4.30 -21.21
CA GLN A 20 -9.21 3.54 -20.16
C GLN A 20 -9.31 4.22 -18.79
N LYS A 21 -9.19 5.56 -18.77
CA LYS A 21 -9.34 6.36 -17.54
C LYS A 21 -10.71 6.18 -16.87
N LYS A 22 -11.79 5.99 -17.65
CA LYS A 22 -13.15 5.78 -17.11
C LYS A 22 -13.31 4.44 -16.42
N ASN A 23 -12.52 3.44 -16.80
CA ASN A 23 -12.59 2.10 -16.21
C ASN A 23 -11.91 2.02 -14.85
N VAL A 24 -10.90 2.87 -14.60
CA VAL A 24 -10.13 2.86 -13.35
C VAL A 24 -11.01 3.21 -12.15
N ASP A 25 -11.05 2.31 -11.17
CA ASP A 25 -11.73 2.54 -9.89
C ASP A 25 -10.85 3.36 -8.93
N VAL A 26 -10.74 4.65 -9.21
CA VAL A 26 -9.94 5.62 -8.42
C VAL A 26 -10.40 5.66 -6.96
N LYS A 27 -11.71 5.57 -6.71
CA LYS A 27 -12.27 5.61 -5.35
C LYS A 27 -11.90 4.35 -4.56
N GLY A 28 -12.08 3.18 -5.17
CA GLY A 28 -11.71 1.89 -4.59
C GLY A 28 -10.21 1.80 -4.32
N LEU A 29 -9.39 2.18 -5.30
CA LEU A 29 -7.94 2.24 -5.18
C LEU A 29 -7.51 3.17 -4.04
N SER A 30 -8.03 4.39 -3.98
CA SER A 30 -7.68 5.36 -2.93
C SER A 30 -8.06 4.85 -1.53
N ASN A 31 -9.22 4.21 -1.38
CA ASN A 31 -9.65 3.64 -0.11
C ASN A 31 -8.78 2.44 0.31
N PHE A 32 -8.42 1.58 -0.65
CA PHE A 32 -7.53 0.45 -0.43
C PHE A 32 -6.14 0.91 0.01
N MET A 33 -5.53 1.83 -0.72
CA MET A 33 -4.21 2.40 -0.39
C MET A 33 -4.19 2.96 1.03
N ARG A 34 -5.22 3.72 1.43
CA ARG A 34 -5.35 4.24 2.80
C ARG A 34 -5.36 3.14 3.84
N ARG A 35 -6.28 2.18 3.68
CA ARG A 35 -6.48 1.12 4.67
C ARG A 35 -5.23 0.24 4.77
N SER A 36 -4.63 -0.10 3.64
CA SER A 36 -3.40 -0.90 3.60
C SER A 36 -2.24 -0.19 4.29
N LEU A 37 -2.03 1.12 4.05
CA LEU A 37 -1.00 1.88 4.77
C LEU A 37 -1.26 1.95 6.28
N CYS A 38 -2.52 2.13 6.71
CA CYS A 38 -2.87 2.07 8.13
C CYS A 38 -2.58 0.68 8.72
N VAL A 39 -2.93 -0.40 8.01
CA VAL A 39 -2.65 -1.78 8.45
C VAL A 39 -1.15 -2.02 8.56
N ILE A 40 -0.36 -1.58 7.58
CA ILE A 40 1.12 -1.69 7.63
C ILE A 40 1.65 -0.97 8.87
N ALA A 41 1.24 0.28 9.11
CA ALA A 41 1.67 1.04 10.28
C ALA A 41 1.29 0.34 11.60
N VAL A 42 0.07 -0.19 11.71
CA VAL A 42 -0.36 -0.94 12.89
C VAL A 42 0.50 -2.20 13.08
N LEU A 43 0.78 -2.95 12.00
CA LEU A 43 1.64 -4.13 12.06
C LEU A 43 3.08 -3.78 12.49
N MET A 44 3.63 -2.67 12.01
CA MET A 44 4.95 -2.18 12.45
C MET A 44 4.97 -1.92 13.96
N ILE A 45 3.97 -1.20 14.49
CA ILE A 45 3.89 -0.85 15.91
C ILE A 45 3.66 -2.09 16.77
N VAL A 46 2.69 -2.93 16.41
CA VAL A 46 2.35 -4.14 17.17
C VAL A 46 3.52 -5.12 17.16
N SER A 47 4.15 -5.36 16.01
CA SER A 47 5.32 -6.26 15.93
C SER A 47 6.48 -5.77 16.80
N TYR A 48 6.77 -4.47 16.80
CA TYR A 48 7.78 -3.88 17.66
C TYR A 48 7.53 -4.21 19.14
N PHE A 49 6.36 -3.86 19.67
CA PHE A 49 6.05 -4.08 21.08
C PHE A 49 6.00 -5.56 21.45
N VAL A 50 5.47 -6.42 20.58
CA VAL A 50 5.46 -7.87 20.81
C VAL A 50 6.89 -8.41 20.90
N MET A 51 7.78 -8.03 19.99
CA MET A 51 9.16 -8.53 19.98
C MET A 51 9.97 -7.98 21.16
N VAL A 52 9.80 -6.71 21.51
CA VAL A 52 10.40 -6.11 22.72
C VAL A 52 9.94 -6.83 23.98
N ALA A 53 8.64 -7.12 24.11
CA ALA A 53 8.10 -7.86 25.26
C ALA A 53 8.65 -9.30 25.36
N ARG A 54 9.13 -9.86 24.25
CA ARG A 54 9.78 -11.18 24.17
C ARG A 54 11.31 -11.11 24.26
N SER A 55 11.88 -9.95 24.58
CA SER A 55 13.33 -9.73 24.69
C SER A 55 14.10 -10.15 23.43
N VAL A 56 13.46 -10.00 22.25
CA VAL A 56 14.12 -10.25 20.96
C VAL A 56 15.26 -9.25 20.78
N ASN A 57 16.35 -9.69 20.15
CA ASN A 57 17.50 -8.84 19.83
C ASN A 57 17.08 -7.56 19.09
N GLU A 58 17.57 -6.39 19.53
CA GLU A 58 17.21 -5.08 18.98
C GLU A 58 17.42 -4.96 17.47
N LYS A 59 18.48 -5.57 16.92
CA LYS A 59 18.71 -5.56 15.46
C LYS A 59 17.60 -6.33 14.73
N ALA A 60 17.17 -7.46 15.28
CA ALA A 60 16.07 -8.24 14.71
C ALA A 60 14.74 -7.49 14.83
N VAL A 61 14.47 -6.83 15.97
CA VAL A 61 13.29 -5.98 16.15
C VAL A 61 13.27 -4.88 15.09
N SER A 62 14.39 -4.18 14.90
CA SER A 62 14.51 -3.11 13.91
C SER A 62 14.30 -3.61 12.49
N VAL A 63 14.99 -4.69 12.07
CA VAL A 63 14.87 -5.26 10.71
C VAL A 63 13.43 -5.71 10.43
N VAL A 64 12.79 -6.42 11.34
CA VAL A 64 11.42 -6.92 11.12
C VAL A 64 10.41 -5.78 11.08
N SER A 65 10.40 -4.92 12.10
CA SER A 65 9.37 -3.90 12.27
C SER A 65 9.50 -2.74 11.29
N THR A 66 10.73 -2.34 10.90
CA THR A 66 10.95 -1.14 10.08
C THR A 66 11.27 -1.43 8.62
N MET A 67 11.77 -2.64 8.29
CA MET A 67 12.19 -2.97 6.93
C MET A 67 11.30 -4.05 6.31
N LEU A 68 11.19 -5.23 6.92
CA LEU A 68 10.47 -6.35 6.30
C LEU A 68 8.98 -6.10 6.17
N ILE A 69 8.32 -5.63 7.25
CA ILE A 69 6.87 -5.38 7.23
C ILE A 69 6.48 -4.33 6.16
N PRO A 70 7.13 -3.15 6.06
CA PRO A 70 6.82 -2.18 5.01
C PRO A 70 7.11 -2.69 3.60
N ILE A 71 8.22 -3.41 3.39
CA ILE A 71 8.57 -3.94 2.06
C ILE A 71 7.52 -4.95 1.60
N ILE A 72 7.23 -5.96 2.42
CA ILE A 72 6.23 -6.99 2.08
C ILE A 72 4.85 -6.35 1.89
N GLY A 73 4.47 -5.43 2.79
CA GLY A 73 3.23 -4.68 2.69
C GLY A 73 3.13 -3.89 1.39
N SER A 74 4.20 -3.20 0.98
CA SER A 74 4.24 -2.42 -0.26
C SER A 74 4.11 -3.29 -1.51
N ILE A 75 4.80 -4.43 -1.56
CA ILE A 75 4.70 -5.40 -2.66
C ILE A 75 3.26 -5.90 -2.77
N TYR A 76 2.67 -6.31 -1.65
CA TYR A 76 1.26 -6.73 -1.59
C TYR A 76 0.32 -5.63 -2.11
N MET A 77 0.53 -4.37 -1.69
CA MET A 77 -0.27 -3.24 -2.15
C MET A 77 -0.17 -3.06 -3.66
N VAL A 78 1.03 -3.08 -4.24
CA VAL A 78 1.23 -2.90 -5.70
C VAL A 78 0.53 -4.00 -6.48
N VAL A 79 0.68 -5.26 -6.07
CA VAL A 79 0.04 -6.40 -6.75
C VAL A 79 -1.49 -6.30 -6.65
N LYS A 80 -2.03 -6.04 -5.45
CA LYS A 80 -3.49 -5.97 -5.25
C LYS A 80 -4.11 -4.69 -5.83
N ALA A 81 -3.34 -3.62 -5.97
CA ALA A 81 -3.80 -2.39 -6.60
C ALA A 81 -4.19 -2.59 -8.08
N GLN A 82 -3.57 -3.55 -8.77
CA GLN A 82 -3.87 -3.84 -10.20
C GLN A 82 -5.34 -4.18 -10.43
N ARG A 83 -6.05 -4.76 -9.46
CA ARG A 83 -7.47 -5.09 -9.60
C ARG A 83 -8.39 -3.87 -9.79
N TYR A 84 -7.91 -2.68 -9.45
CA TYR A 84 -8.66 -1.43 -9.60
C TYR A 84 -8.45 -0.74 -10.95
N ASP A 85 -7.50 -1.21 -11.76
CA ASP A 85 -7.29 -0.69 -13.12
C ASP A 85 -8.50 -1.00 -14.01
N ARG A 86 -9.05 -2.21 -13.91
CA ARG A 86 -10.24 -2.72 -14.65
C ARG A 86 -10.15 -2.62 -16.18
N ASN A 87 -9.07 -2.08 -16.73
CA ASN A 87 -8.67 -2.33 -18.09
C ASN A 87 -8.22 -3.79 -18.13
N GLY A 88 -8.77 -4.58 -19.05
CA GLY A 88 -8.34 -5.96 -19.25
C GLY A 88 -6.82 -6.00 -19.46
N LYS A 89 -6.17 -7.05 -18.95
CA LYS A 89 -4.86 -7.42 -19.50
C LYS A 89 -5.08 -8.10 -20.84
#